data_AF-A0A7L8RTG6-F1
#
_entry.id   AF-A0A7L8RTG6-F1
#
_cell.length_a   1.000
_cell.length_b   1.000
_cell.length_c   1.000
_cell.angle_alpha   90.00
_cell.angle_beta   90.00
_cell.angle_gamma   90.00
#
_symmetry.space_group_name_H-M   'P 1'
#
loop_
_entity.id
_entity.type
_entity.pdbx_description
1 polymer ?
#
loop_
_entity_poly.entity_id
_entity_poly.type
_entity_poly.pdbx_seq_one_letter_code
_entity_poly.pdbx_strand_id
1 'polypeptide(L)'
;MKLDPSWPVSLALHALLLAALLLLPRPQPFRVPAEDAVPVELVAPAPAPVQLQRQQAASAAPLGRTLAPATTSKPEAPTAPPPSMVKAHSFYAAKLLADPRSRHARQALATFAPDERAIQLCNIEAMEQIHRWKAELRPDLVVPYATGDLRIAGGSIHAQGGAFRAGGRWYGVVFSCDVTAGAVAAFEFSVGEAIPEARWAEYNLVAGNPED
;
A
#
# COMPACT_ATOMS: atom_id res chain seq x y z
N MET A 1 -1.50 -28.72 54.14
CA MET A 1 -2.00 -28.36 52.80
C MET A 1 -2.75 -29.56 52.25
N LYS A 2 -4.09 -29.46 52.07
CA LYS A 2 -4.89 -30.49 51.41
C LYS A 2 -4.84 -30.19 49.91
N LEU A 3 -4.26 -31.07 49.11
CA LEU A 3 -4.25 -30.96 47.65
C LEU A 3 -5.65 -31.33 47.15
N ASP A 4 -6.21 -30.49 46.28
CA ASP A 4 -7.54 -30.73 45.73
C ASP A 4 -7.56 -32.01 44.88
N PRO A 5 -8.58 -32.87 45.01
CA PRO A 5 -8.65 -34.16 44.31
C PRO A 5 -8.76 -34.05 42.77
N SER A 6 -8.77 -32.83 42.23
CA SER A 6 -8.80 -32.51 40.80
C SER A 6 -7.43 -32.55 40.12
N TRP A 7 -6.32 -32.47 40.87
CA TRP A 7 -4.97 -32.52 40.28
C TRP A 7 -4.65 -33.79 39.47
N PRO A 8 -5.04 -35.04 39.87
CA PRO A 8 -4.76 -36.22 39.06
C PRO A 8 -5.58 -36.24 37.76
N VAL A 9 -6.81 -35.72 37.78
CA VAL A 9 -7.66 -35.63 36.59
C VAL A 9 -7.08 -34.63 35.59
N SER A 10 -6.64 -33.48 36.09
CA SER A 10 -5.93 -32.48 35.28
C SER A 10 -4.66 -33.09 34.67
N LEU A 11 -3.85 -33.78 35.48
CA LEU A 11 -2.59 -34.36 35.01
C LEU A 11 -2.81 -35.47 33.96
N ALA A 12 -3.85 -36.29 34.14
CA ALA A 12 -4.26 -37.28 33.15
C ALA A 12 -4.73 -36.64 31.84
N LEU A 13 -5.52 -35.56 31.91
CA LEU A 13 -5.99 -34.83 30.73
C LEU A 13 -4.83 -34.22 29.95
N HIS A 14 -3.86 -33.60 30.64
CA HIS A 14 -2.68 -33.02 30.02
C HIS A 14 -1.78 -34.10 29.40
N ALA A 15 -1.62 -35.25 30.07
CA ALA A 15 -0.87 -36.38 29.53
C ALA A 15 -1.51 -36.94 28.25
N LEU A 16 -2.84 -37.06 28.22
CA LEU A 16 -3.59 -37.48 27.02
C LEU A 16 -3.47 -36.47 25.87
N LEU A 17 -3.53 -35.17 26.17
CA LEU A 17 -3.36 -34.12 25.16
C LEU A 17 -1.94 -34.16 24.56
N LEU A 18 -0.92 -34.32 25.40
CA LEU A 18 0.47 -34.45 24.94
C LEU A 18 0.66 -35.71 24.07
N ALA A 19 0.09 -36.84 24.48
CA ALA A 19 0.13 -38.06 23.67
C ALA A 19 -0.56 -37.87 22.31
N ALA A 20 -1.72 -37.21 22.27
CA ALA A 20 -2.42 -36.89 21.04
C ALA A 20 -1.60 -35.97 20.12
N LEU A 21 -0.95 -34.95 20.67
CA LEU A 21 -0.08 -34.05 19.91
C LEU A 21 1.14 -34.77 19.32
N LEU A 22 1.71 -35.75 20.05
CA LEU A 22 2.83 -36.56 19.56
C LEU A 22 2.43 -37.56 18.47
N LEU A 23 1.15 -37.92 18.39
CA LEU A 23 0.57 -38.78 17.35
C LEU A 23 0.17 -38.01 16.08
N LEU A 24 0.14 -36.67 16.13
CA LEU A 24 -0.15 -35.87 14.94
C LEU A 24 0.97 -36.03 13.89
N PRO A 25 0.62 -36.15 12.60
CA PRO A 25 1.61 -36.20 11.54
C PRO A 25 2.47 -34.92 11.56
N ARG A 26 3.78 -35.09 11.48
CA ARG A 26 4.70 -33.95 11.44
C ARG A 26 4.41 -33.12 10.18
N PRO A 27 4.25 -31.79 10.29
CA PRO A 27 4.13 -30.93 9.12
C PRO A 27 5.38 -31.13 8.27
N GLN A 28 5.20 -31.56 7.03
CA GLN A 28 6.32 -31.65 6.10
C GLN A 28 6.80 -30.23 5.81
N PRO A 29 8.12 -29.95 5.87
CA PRO A 29 8.62 -28.67 5.41
C PRO A 29 8.21 -28.50 3.94
N PHE A 30 7.56 -27.39 3.64
CA PHE A 30 7.26 -27.02 2.26
C PHE A 30 8.56 -27.03 1.47
N ARG A 31 8.65 -27.95 0.51
CA ARG A 31 9.75 -27.97 -0.46
C ARG A 31 9.45 -26.85 -1.44
N VAL A 32 10.07 -25.69 -1.25
CA VAL A 32 10.03 -24.61 -2.23
C VAL A 32 10.58 -25.19 -3.54
N PRO A 33 9.78 -25.27 -4.62
CA PRO A 33 10.30 -25.65 -5.93
C PRO A 33 11.47 -24.72 -6.25
N ALA A 34 12.58 -25.26 -6.74
CA ALA A 34 13.63 -24.39 -7.26
C ALA A 34 12.99 -23.55 -8.36
N GLU A 35 12.92 -22.24 -8.14
CA GLU A 35 12.43 -21.31 -9.15
C GLU A 35 13.32 -21.49 -10.38
N ASP A 36 12.72 -21.90 -11.50
CA ASP A 36 13.41 -21.88 -12.79
C ASP A 36 13.82 -20.43 -13.05
N ALA A 37 15.10 -20.14 -12.83
CA ALA A 37 15.66 -18.82 -13.04
C ALA A 37 15.45 -18.47 -14.52
N VAL A 38 14.52 -17.54 -14.79
CA VAL A 38 14.30 -16.99 -16.12
C VAL A 38 15.60 -16.31 -16.56
N PRO A 39 16.30 -16.82 -17.60
CA PRO A 39 17.50 -16.17 -18.07
C PRO A 39 17.10 -14.84 -18.72
N VAL A 40 17.39 -13.74 -18.05
CA VAL A 40 17.29 -12.40 -18.65
C VAL A 40 18.49 -12.24 -19.57
N GLU A 41 18.26 -12.32 -20.87
CA GLU A 41 19.26 -12.00 -21.88
C GLU A 41 19.50 -10.49 -21.89
N LEU A 42 20.68 -10.08 -21.42
CA LEU A 42 21.14 -8.70 -21.43
C LEU A 42 21.45 -8.29 -22.87
N VAL A 43 20.57 -7.50 -23.49
CA VAL A 43 20.84 -6.87 -24.79
C VAL A 43 22.05 -5.94 -24.63
N ALA A 44 23.15 -6.28 -25.30
CA ALA A 44 24.35 -5.45 -25.29
C ALA A 44 24.08 -4.09 -25.98
N PRO A 45 24.61 -2.98 -25.45
CA PRO A 45 24.51 -1.69 -26.12
C PRO A 45 25.30 -1.72 -27.44
N ALA A 46 24.70 -1.16 -28.50
CA ALA A 46 25.28 -1.11 -29.83
C ALA A 46 26.65 -0.38 -29.83
N PRO A 47 27.64 -0.84 -30.64
CA PRO A 47 28.93 -0.18 -30.71
C PRO A 47 28.83 1.21 -31.35
N ALA A 48 29.59 2.16 -30.78
CA ALA A 48 29.68 3.52 -31.27
C ALA A 48 30.23 3.58 -32.71
N PRO A 49 29.72 4.49 -33.57
CA PRO A 49 30.17 4.56 -34.95
C PRO A 49 31.60 5.12 -35.06
N VAL A 50 32.41 4.41 -35.82
CA VAL A 50 33.80 4.75 -36.20
C VAL A 50 33.82 6.06 -36.99
N GLN A 51 34.66 7.00 -36.55
CA GLN A 51 35.02 8.22 -37.28
C GLN A 51 35.68 7.87 -38.62
N LEU A 52 35.01 8.22 -39.72
CA LEU A 52 35.64 8.31 -41.03
C LEU A 52 35.99 9.77 -41.32
N GLN A 53 37.29 10.03 -41.42
CA GLN A 53 37.87 11.35 -41.62
C GLN A 53 37.77 11.79 -43.10
N ARG A 54 37.12 12.94 -43.32
CA ARG A 54 37.51 14.05 -44.22
C ARG A 54 38.01 13.74 -45.65
N GLN A 55 37.20 14.13 -46.64
CA GLN A 55 37.59 14.77 -47.92
C GLN A 55 36.31 15.39 -48.55
N GLN A 56 36.14 16.73 -48.48
CA GLN A 56 36.22 17.71 -49.59
C GLN A 56 35.22 17.44 -50.75
N ALA A 57 34.39 18.37 -51.26
CA ALA A 57 34.35 19.82 -51.19
C ALA A 57 33.00 20.38 -51.69
N ALA A 58 32.79 21.68 -51.45
CA ALA A 58 31.96 22.64 -52.19
C ALA A 58 30.41 22.59 -52.04
N SER A 59 29.85 23.54 -51.26
CA SER A 59 29.34 24.83 -51.78
C SER A 59 28.16 25.38 -50.94
N ALA A 60 28.37 26.60 -50.43
CA ALA A 60 27.43 27.70 -50.15
C ALA A 60 26.12 27.49 -49.34
N ALA A 61 26.03 28.28 -48.26
CA ALA A 61 24.93 28.60 -47.34
C ALA A 61 23.76 29.41 -47.97
N PRO A 62 22.76 29.94 -47.21
CA PRO A 62 22.08 29.50 -45.97
C PRO A 62 20.53 29.59 -46.06
N LEU A 63 19.82 29.26 -44.96
CA LEU A 63 18.58 29.89 -44.40
C LEU A 63 17.83 28.79 -43.62
N GLY A 64 17.89 28.71 -42.30
CA GLY A 64 17.34 29.70 -41.38
C GLY A 64 15.91 29.32 -41.02
N ARG A 65 15.72 28.53 -39.95
CA ARG A 65 14.45 28.45 -39.21
C ARG A 65 14.62 27.77 -37.85
N THR A 66 14.73 28.61 -36.83
CA THR A 66 14.54 28.25 -35.42
C THR A 66 13.07 27.88 -35.20
N LEU A 67 12.80 26.70 -34.63
CA LEU A 67 11.49 26.40 -34.05
C LEU A 67 11.67 26.12 -32.57
N ALA A 68 11.09 27.00 -31.75
CA ALA A 68 10.94 26.85 -30.32
C ALA A 68 10.01 25.66 -29.99
N PRO A 69 10.10 25.04 -28.81
CA PRO A 69 9.22 23.93 -28.43
C PRO A 69 7.84 24.48 -28.05
N ALA A 70 6.80 23.90 -28.65
CA ALA A 70 5.42 24.13 -28.25
C ALA A 70 5.12 23.37 -26.95
N THR A 71 4.77 24.10 -25.90
CA THR A 71 4.11 23.59 -24.70
C THR A 71 2.66 23.28 -25.04
N THR A 72 2.33 22.01 -25.25
CA THR A 72 0.94 21.53 -25.22
C THR A 72 0.54 21.27 -23.78
N SER A 73 -0.18 22.20 -23.17
CA SER A 73 -0.94 22.01 -21.93
C SER A 73 -2.10 21.05 -22.18
N LYS A 74 -2.08 19.90 -21.49
CA LYS A 74 -3.19 18.94 -21.39
C LYS A 74 -4.41 19.64 -20.74
N PRO A 75 -5.63 19.51 -21.28
CA PRO A 75 -6.82 20.11 -20.68
C PRO A 75 -7.09 19.51 -19.29
N GLU A 76 -7.16 20.38 -18.28
CA GLU A 76 -7.58 20.05 -16.93
C GLU A 76 -9.08 19.74 -16.93
N ALA A 77 -9.43 18.56 -16.45
CA ALA A 77 -10.82 18.13 -16.32
C ALA A 77 -11.55 19.02 -15.28
N PRO A 78 -12.85 19.30 -15.46
CA PRO A 78 -13.59 20.18 -14.58
C PRO A 78 -13.58 19.66 -13.14
N THR A 79 -13.07 20.47 -12.22
CA THR A 79 -13.02 20.18 -10.79
C THR A 79 -14.46 20.07 -10.26
N ALA A 80 -14.94 18.86 -10.04
CA ALA A 80 -16.11 18.65 -9.21
C ALA A 80 -15.84 19.27 -7.82
N PRO A 81 -16.83 19.91 -7.18
CA PRO A 81 -16.64 20.43 -5.83
C PRO A 81 -16.19 19.29 -4.92
N PRO A 82 -15.20 19.52 -4.03
CA PRO A 82 -14.68 18.46 -3.19
C PRO A 82 -15.84 17.88 -2.36
N PRO A 83 -15.91 16.55 -2.22
CA PRO A 83 -16.91 15.92 -1.38
C PRO A 83 -16.86 16.51 0.03
N SER A 84 -18.01 16.61 0.70
CA SER A 84 -18.06 17.10 2.08
C SER A 84 -17.26 16.15 2.98
N MET A 85 -16.05 16.57 3.37
CA MET A 85 -15.12 15.77 4.15
C MET A 85 -15.57 15.67 5.62
N VAL A 86 -15.50 14.46 6.18
CA VAL A 86 -15.62 14.18 7.61
C VAL A 86 -14.28 14.52 8.28
N LYS A 87 -14.31 15.45 9.24
CA LYS A 87 -13.12 15.84 10.01
C LYS A 87 -12.94 15.00 11.27
N ALA A 88 -11.76 14.42 11.43
CA ALA A 88 -11.38 13.68 12.62
C ALA A 88 -11.02 14.62 13.77
N HIS A 89 -11.47 14.29 14.98
CA HIS A 89 -11.10 15.01 16.21
C HIS A 89 -10.27 14.14 17.18
N SER A 90 -10.01 12.90 16.79
CA SER A 90 -9.21 11.93 17.53
C SER A 90 -8.49 11.06 16.52
N PHE A 91 -7.29 10.60 16.88
CA PHE A 91 -6.44 9.79 16.01
C PHE A 91 -6.10 8.47 16.68
N TYR A 92 -6.03 7.41 15.89
CA TYR A 92 -6.03 6.04 16.41
C TYR A 92 -4.81 5.22 15.99
N ALA A 93 -4.13 5.59 14.91
CA ALA A 93 -2.97 4.85 14.39
C ALA A 93 -1.90 4.60 15.46
N ALA A 94 -1.57 5.62 16.27
CA ALA A 94 -0.58 5.49 17.33
C ALA A 94 -0.99 4.45 18.39
N LYS A 95 -2.26 4.44 18.80
CA LYS A 95 -2.78 3.48 19.78
C LYS A 95 -2.80 2.06 19.22
N LEU A 96 -3.22 1.89 17.96
CA LEU A 96 -3.22 0.60 17.28
C LEU A 96 -1.82 0.03 17.14
N LEU A 97 -0.84 0.88 16.81
CA LEU A 97 0.55 0.47 16.68
C LEU A 97 1.18 0.14 18.04
N ALA A 98 0.79 0.85 19.11
CA ALA A 98 1.25 0.54 20.47
C ALA A 98 0.81 -0.84 20.98
N ASP A 99 -0.24 -1.44 20.41
CA ASP A 99 -0.68 -2.80 20.75
C ASP A 99 0.48 -3.81 20.53
N PRO A 100 0.76 -4.72 21.49
CA PRO A 100 1.77 -5.76 21.33
C PRO A 100 1.58 -6.66 20.10
N ARG A 101 0.35 -6.82 19.59
CA ARG A 101 0.06 -7.59 18.38
C ARG A 101 0.59 -6.90 17.12
N SER A 102 0.72 -5.57 17.16
CA SER A 102 1.22 -4.74 16.06
C SER A 102 2.75 -4.60 16.04
N ARG A 103 3.49 -5.42 16.80
CA ARG A 103 4.97 -5.35 16.90
C ARG A 103 5.66 -5.41 15.53
N HIS A 104 5.26 -6.36 14.68
CA HIS A 104 5.84 -6.50 13.34
C HIS A 104 5.55 -5.29 12.46
N ALA A 105 4.31 -4.80 12.46
CA ALA A 105 3.93 -3.59 11.73
C ALA A 105 4.75 -2.37 12.19
N ARG A 106 4.92 -2.16 13.51
CA ARG A 106 5.78 -1.09 14.03
C ARG A 106 7.24 -1.23 13.60
N GLN A 107 7.78 -2.44 13.58
CA GLN A 107 9.15 -2.68 13.15
C GLN A 107 9.31 -2.40 11.65
N ALA A 108 8.38 -2.85 10.81
CA ALA A 108 8.37 -2.56 9.37
C ALA A 108 8.27 -1.05 9.10
N LEU A 109 7.36 -0.35 9.77
CA LEU A 109 7.24 1.11 9.63
C LEU A 109 8.54 1.85 9.96
N ALA A 110 9.33 1.33 10.90
CA ALA A 110 10.61 1.94 11.26
C ALA A 110 11.68 1.83 10.15
N THR A 111 11.53 0.88 9.20
CA THR A 111 12.47 0.71 8.08
C THR A 111 12.09 1.53 6.85
N PHE A 112 10.86 2.06 6.79
CA PHE A 112 10.39 2.85 5.66
C PHE A 112 11.01 4.25 5.61
N ALA A 113 11.18 4.75 4.39
CA ALA A 113 11.53 6.15 4.17
C ALA A 113 10.47 7.07 4.81
N PRO A 114 10.82 8.32 5.17
CA PRO A 114 9.90 9.20 5.90
C PRO A 114 8.52 9.36 5.26
N ASP A 115 8.48 9.58 3.95
CA ASP A 115 7.23 9.74 3.20
C ASP A 115 6.42 8.44 3.16
N GLU A 116 7.08 7.31 2.88
CA GLU A 116 6.43 5.99 2.89
C GLU A 116 5.85 5.67 4.28
N ARG A 117 6.61 5.94 5.34
CA ARG A 117 6.12 5.77 6.71
C ARG A 117 4.90 6.66 6.99
N ALA A 118 4.87 7.90 6.48
CA ALA A 118 3.72 8.79 6.63
C ALA A 118 2.49 8.25 5.87
N ILE A 119 2.66 7.76 4.64
CA ILE A 119 1.60 7.10 3.86
C ILE A 119 0.98 5.95 4.66
N GLN A 120 1.82 5.09 5.23
CA GLN A 120 1.36 3.91 5.94
C GLN A 120 0.66 4.24 7.26
N LEU A 121 1.14 5.25 8.00
CA LEU A 121 0.43 5.79 9.15
C LEU A 121 -0.95 6.34 8.76
N CYS A 122 -1.02 7.09 7.66
CA CYS A 122 -2.27 7.63 7.15
C CYS A 122 -3.24 6.55 6.64
N ASN A 123 -2.73 5.47 6.05
CA ASN A 123 -3.55 4.32 5.65
C ASN A 123 -4.15 3.62 6.87
N ILE A 124 -3.36 3.38 7.93
CA ILE A 124 -3.84 2.81 9.19
C ILE A 124 -4.91 3.71 9.82
N GLU A 125 -4.68 5.02 9.84
CA GLU A 125 -5.65 5.98 10.34
C GLU A 125 -6.94 5.96 9.51
N ALA A 126 -6.84 5.96 8.19
CA ALA A 126 -7.99 5.91 7.29
C ALA A 126 -8.88 4.69 7.56
N MET A 127 -8.28 3.51 7.73
CA MET A 127 -9.04 2.28 8.03
C MET A 127 -9.84 2.42 9.33
N GLU A 128 -9.21 2.90 10.40
CA GLU A 128 -9.86 3.02 11.71
C GLU A 128 -10.90 4.15 11.74
N GLN A 129 -10.62 5.27 11.08
CA GLN A 129 -11.54 6.39 10.91
C GLN A 129 -12.82 5.97 10.17
N ILE A 130 -12.67 5.25 9.06
CA ILE A 130 -13.80 4.73 8.28
C ILE A 130 -14.60 3.73 9.10
N HIS A 131 -13.94 2.81 9.80
CA HIS A 131 -14.63 1.83 10.64
C HIS A 131 -15.46 2.47 11.75
N ARG A 132 -14.93 3.51 12.39
CA ARG A 132 -15.66 4.23 13.45
C ARG A 132 -16.79 5.11 12.94
N TRP A 133 -16.61 5.68 11.76
CA TRP A 133 -17.65 6.47 11.12
C TRP A 133 -18.82 5.59 10.66
N LYS A 134 -18.52 4.37 10.19
CA LYS A 134 -19.54 3.39 9.77
C LYS A 134 -19.10 1.97 10.13
N ALA A 135 -19.67 1.44 11.21
CA ALA A 135 -19.25 0.18 11.82
C ALA A 135 -19.35 -1.04 10.89
N GLU A 136 -20.23 -1.01 9.89
CA GLU A 136 -20.35 -2.10 8.90
C GLU A 136 -19.15 -2.16 7.94
N LEU A 137 -18.48 -1.02 7.73
CA LEU A 137 -17.23 -0.99 6.99
C LEU A 137 -16.12 -1.43 7.93
N ARG A 138 -15.48 -2.55 7.63
CA ARG A 138 -14.28 -3.03 8.31
C ARG A 138 -13.14 -3.07 7.30
N PRO A 139 -12.46 -1.93 7.07
CA PRO A 139 -11.41 -1.89 6.08
C PRO A 139 -10.23 -2.79 6.47
N ASP A 140 -9.72 -3.55 5.52
CA ASP A 140 -8.53 -4.39 5.69
C ASP A 140 -7.34 -3.95 4.83
N LEU A 141 -7.58 -3.07 3.86
CA LEU A 141 -6.57 -2.54 2.96
C LEU A 141 -6.98 -1.15 2.45
N VAL A 142 -5.99 -0.28 2.26
CA VAL A 142 -6.12 1.04 1.63
C VAL A 142 -5.06 1.18 0.55
N VAL A 143 -5.48 1.61 -0.64
CA VAL A 143 -4.63 1.98 -1.78
C VAL A 143 -4.83 3.47 -2.03
N PRO A 144 -3.92 4.37 -1.59
CA PRO A 144 -4.17 5.81 -1.58
C PRO A 144 -4.08 6.48 -2.96
N TYR A 145 -3.69 5.74 -4.00
CA TYR A 145 -3.50 6.21 -5.38
C TYR A 145 -4.24 5.34 -6.41
N ALA A 146 -5.40 4.78 -6.06
CA ALA A 146 -6.10 3.83 -6.93
C ALA A 146 -6.62 4.46 -8.23
N THR A 147 -7.27 5.62 -8.14
CA THR A 147 -7.98 6.31 -9.24
C THR A 147 -7.50 7.74 -9.47
N GLY A 148 -6.57 8.22 -8.65
CA GLY A 148 -6.02 9.57 -8.72
C GLY A 148 -4.68 9.66 -7.99
N ASP A 149 -3.94 10.74 -8.26
CA ASP A 149 -2.58 10.91 -7.76
C ASP A 149 -2.55 11.08 -6.23
N LEU A 150 -1.51 10.50 -5.62
CA LEU A 150 -1.12 10.77 -4.26
C LEU A 150 -0.19 11.97 -4.22
N ARG A 151 -0.55 13.01 -3.47
CA ARG A 151 0.33 14.17 -3.24
C ARG A 151 0.97 14.08 -1.86
N ILE A 152 2.27 14.32 -1.81
CA ILE A 152 3.08 14.24 -0.60
C ILE A 152 3.83 15.56 -0.43
N ALA A 153 3.69 16.20 0.72
CA ALA A 153 4.40 17.44 1.04
C ALA A 153 4.75 17.49 2.53
N GLY A 154 6.01 17.24 2.86
CA GLY A 154 6.54 17.45 4.22
C GLY A 154 5.81 16.68 5.32
N GLY A 155 5.37 15.44 5.04
CA GLY A 155 4.57 14.63 5.97
C GLY A 155 3.04 14.81 5.84
N SER A 156 2.59 15.65 4.91
CA SER A 156 1.17 15.78 4.53
C SER A 156 0.88 14.86 3.35
N ILE A 157 -0.13 14.02 3.47
CA ILE A 157 -0.56 13.03 2.49
C ILE A 157 -1.98 13.40 2.01
N HIS A 158 -2.14 13.61 0.71
CA HIS A 158 -3.44 13.87 0.09
C HIS A 158 -3.74 12.80 -0.96
N ALA A 159 -4.67 11.91 -0.63
CA ALA A 159 -5.20 10.90 -1.53
C ALA A 159 -6.45 11.45 -2.21
N GLN A 160 -6.35 11.89 -3.48
CA GLN A 160 -7.49 12.46 -4.22
C GLN A 160 -8.33 11.41 -4.97
N GLY A 161 -7.88 10.16 -4.98
CA GLY A 161 -8.57 9.05 -5.62
C GLY A 161 -8.17 7.72 -5.00
N GLY A 162 -8.11 7.64 -3.67
CA GLY A 162 -7.80 6.40 -2.98
C GLY A 162 -8.94 5.37 -3.09
N ALA A 163 -8.64 4.14 -2.71
CA ALA A 163 -9.61 3.08 -2.51
C ALA A 163 -9.34 2.34 -1.19
N PHE A 164 -10.38 1.84 -0.54
CA PHE A 164 -10.24 0.90 0.56
C PHE A 164 -11.09 -0.33 0.31
N ARG A 165 -10.66 -1.46 0.86
CA ARG A 165 -11.37 -2.74 0.76
C ARG A 165 -12.04 -3.05 2.08
N ALA A 166 -13.32 -3.42 2.03
CA ALA A 166 -14.07 -3.90 3.18
C ALA A 166 -15.00 -5.04 2.74
N GLY A 167 -14.87 -6.21 3.36
CA GLY A 167 -15.67 -7.39 3.03
C GLY A 167 -15.51 -7.85 1.58
N GLY A 168 -14.28 -7.82 1.05
CA GLY A 168 -13.98 -8.23 -0.33
C GLY A 168 -14.42 -7.25 -1.42
N ARG A 169 -15.00 -6.10 -1.06
CA ARG A 169 -15.42 -5.06 -2.01
C ARG A 169 -14.58 -3.81 -1.86
N TRP A 170 -14.29 -3.16 -2.98
CA TRP A 170 -13.56 -1.90 -3.03
C TRP A 170 -14.52 -0.70 -3.06
N TYR A 171 -14.14 0.35 -2.35
CA TYR A 171 -14.87 1.62 -2.26
C TYR A 171 -13.89 2.77 -2.46
N GLY A 172 -14.35 3.86 -3.07
CA GLY A 172 -13.56 5.08 -3.19
C GLY A 172 -13.33 5.74 -1.83
N VAL A 173 -12.17 6.35 -1.64
CA VAL A 173 -11.90 7.25 -0.51
C VAL A 173 -11.03 8.41 -0.97
N VAL A 174 -11.38 9.59 -0.49
CA VAL A 174 -10.52 10.78 -0.53
C VAL A 174 -10.12 11.07 0.90
N PHE A 175 -8.84 11.37 1.16
CA PHE A 175 -8.40 11.81 2.47
C PHE A 175 -7.24 12.81 2.41
N SER A 176 -7.17 13.67 3.43
CA SER A 176 -6.01 14.48 3.78
C SER A 176 -5.53 14.07 5.18
N CYS A 177 -4.22 13.89 5.33
CA CYS A 177 -3.62 13.39 6.56
C CYS A 177 -2.27 14.07 6.80
N ASP A 178 -2.10 14.70 7.95
CA ASP A 178 -0.85 15.34 8.35
C ASP A 178 -0.15 14.52 9.42
N VAL A 179 1.12 14.20 9.21
CA VAL A 179 1.96 13.48 10.17
C VAL A 179 3.00 14.42 10.76
N THR A 180 2.98 14.59 12.08
CA THR A 180 3.96 15.39 12.83
C THR A 180 4.62 14.52 13.89
N ALA A 181 5.95 14.58 13.97
CA ALA A 181 6.74 13.81 14.95
C ALA A 181 6.43 12.30 14.97
N GLY A 182 6.09 11.73 13.81
CA GLY A 182 5.78 10.30 13.66
C GLY A 182 4.37 9.88 14.10
N ALA A 183 3.48 10.82 14.35
CA ALA A 183 2.07 10.56 14.66
C ALA A 183 1.14 11.41 13.79
N VAL A 184 -0.07 10.91 13.54
CA VAL A 184 -1.11 11.69 12.85
C VAL A 184 -1.54 12.87 13.72
N ALA A 185 -1.57 14.05 13.13
CA ALA A 185 -1.91 15.32 13.76
C ALA A 185 -3.18 15.96 13.18
N ALA A 186 -3.52 15.65 11.93
CA ALA A 186 -4.77 16.04 11.30
C ALA A 186 -5.23 14.94 10.34
N PHE A 187 -6.55 14.72 10.27
CA PHE A 187 -7.13 13.77 9.34
C PHE A 187 -8.55 14.19 8.95
N GLU A 188 -8.84 14.13 7.66
CA GLU A 188 -10.19 14.28 7.13
C GLU A 188 -10.37 13.35 5.93
N PHE A 189 -11.58 12.84 5.74
CA PHE A 189 -11.86 11.88 4.68
C PHE A 189 -13.30 11.97 4.16
N SER A 190 -13.53 11.42 2.98
CA SER A 190 -14.87 11.12 2.48
C SER A 190 -14.87 9.74 1.85
N VAL A 191 -15.91 8.96 2.11
CA VAL A 191 -16.13 7.67 1.47
C VAL A 191 -16.98 7.87 0.23
N GLY A 192 -16.49 7.36 -0.89
CA GLY A 192 -17.19 7.33 -2.17
C GLY A 192 -17.93 6.02 -2.42
N GLU A 193 -18.43 5.87 -3.64
CA GLU A 193 -19.17 4.70 -4.08
C GLU A 193 -18.30 3.43 -4.15
N ALA A 194 -18.97 2.28 -4.19
CA ALA A 194 -18.31 1.02 -4.50
C ALA A 194 -17.68 1.06 -5.90
N ILE A 195 -16.44 0.60 -6.02
CA ILE A 195 -15.74 0.49 -7.30
C ILE A 195 -16.19 -0.82 -7.97
N PRO A 196 -16.79 -0.77 -9.18
CA PRO A 196 -17.19 -1.98 -9.90
C PRO A 196 -16.00 -2.91 -10.14
N GLU A 197 -16.20 -4.20 -9.96
CA GLU A 197 -15.16 -5.24 -10.11
C GLU A 197 -14.49 -5.21 -11.48
N ALA A 198 -15.25 -4.90 -12.53
CA ALA A 198 -14.73 -4.72 -13.89
C ALA A 198 -13.63 -3.65 -14.00
N ARG A 199 -13.51 -2.74 -13.04
CA ARG A 199 -12.46 -1.70 -12.99
C ARG A 199 -11.31 -2.02 -12.04
N TRP A 200 -11.36 -3.12 -11.30
CA TRP A 200 -10.33 -3.40 -10.29
C TRP A 200 -8.95 -3.60 -10.92
N ALA A 201 -8.87 -4.31 -12.04
CA ALA A 201 -7.62 -4.49 -12.78
C ALA A 201 -7.04 -3.16 -13.30
N GLU A 202 -7.89 -2.21 -13.72
CA GLU A 202 -7.48 -0.87 -14.16
C GLU A 202 -6.76 -0.10 -13.03
N TYR A 203 -7.18 -0.32 -11.78
CA TYR A 203 -6.69 0.39 -10.59
C TYR A 203 -5.74 -0.45 -9.73
N ASN A 204 -5.27 -1.60 -10.23
CA ASN A 204 -4.43 -2.56 -9.49
C ASN A 204 -5.04 -3.01 -8.15
N LEU A 205 -6.37 -3.09 -8.09
CA LEU A 205 -7.10 -3.52 -6.91
C LEU A 205 -7.24 -5.05 -6.96
N VAL A 206 -6.66 -5.73 -5.98
CA VAL A 206 -6.72 -7.21 -5.94
C VAL A 206 -8.05 -7.67 -5.34
N ALA A 207 -8.64 -8.70 -5.95
CA ALA A 207 -9.62 -9.53 -5.28
C ALA A 207 -8.87 -10.23 -4.14
N GLY A 208 -9.24 -9.94 -2.89
CA GLY A 208 -8.62 -10.59 -1.74
C GLY A 208 -9.67 -11.24 -0.89
N ASN A 209 -9.42 -12.50 -0.54
CA ASN A 209 -9.87 -13.00 0.74
C ASN A 209 -8.86 -12.54 1.82
N PRO A 210 -9.25 -12.37 3.08
CA PRO A 210 -8.36 -11.97 4.17
C PRO A 210 -7.18 -12.93 4.45
N GLU A 211 -7.04 -14.01 3.69
CA GLU A 211 -6.11 -15.13 3.92
C GLU A 211 -5.01 -15.27 2.84
N ASP A 212 -5.03 -14.44 1.79
CA ASP A 212 -3.96 -14.37 0.78
C ASP A 212 -2.86 -13.37 1.18
#